data_AF-A0A4P5RPS5-F1
#
_entry.id   AF-A0A4P5RPS5-F1
#
_cell.length_a   1.000
_cell.length_b   1.000
_cell.length_c   1.000
_cell.angle_alpha   90.00
_cell.angle_beta   90.00
_cell.angle_gamma   90.00
#
_symmetry.space_group_name_H-M   'P 1'
#
loop_
_entity.id
_entity.type
_entity.pdbx_description
1 polymer ?
#
loop_
_entity_poly.entity_id
_entity_poly.type
_entity_poly.pdbx_seq_one_letter_code
_entity_poly.pdbx_strand_id
1 'polypeptide(L)'
;MQSERSRYEKQAIAFIDSGHFSTETNSYWINFSIKNNQFACIATSKLPDADSHSTFAPIPESRDKQIEELIELFAQSEAGLIL
;
A
#
# COMPACT_ATOMS: atom_id res chain seq x y z
N MET A 1 17.06 5.78 16.15
CA MET A 1 16.05 6.62 15.47
C MET A 1 15.46 5.78 14.36
N GLN A 2 14.19 5.38 14.45
CA GLN A 2 13.52 4.67 13.34
C GLN A 2 12.98 5.73 12.39
N SER A 3 13.48 5.75 11.15
CA SER A 3 12.97 6.62 10.09
C SER A 3 11.65 6.07 9.55
N GLU A 4 10.85 6.91 8.90
CA GLU A 4 9.61 6.49 8.21
C GLU A 4 9.88 5.39 7.18
N ARG A 5 11.04 5.45 6.50
CA ARG A 5 11.52 4.37 5.62
C ARG A 5 11.63 3.03 6.34
N SER A 6 12.17 3.00 7.56
CA SER A 6 12.29 1.76 8.34
C SER A 6 10.93 1.20 8.77
N ARG A 7 9.92 2.06 8.94
CA ARG A 7 8.54 1.63 9.20
C ARG A 7 7.93 0.99 7.94
N TYR A 8 8.05 1.65 6.79
CA TYR A 8 7.52 1.13 5.53
C TYR A 8 8.20 -0.18 5.11
N GLU A 9 9.51 -0.32 5.30
CA GLU A 9 10.24 -1.57 5.06
C GLU A 9 9.67 -2.73 5.88
N LYS A 10 9.41 -2.51 7.17
CA LYS A 10 8.79 -3.54 8.04
C LYS A 10 7.38 -3.89 7.60
N GLN A 11 6.59 -2.89 7.22
CA GLN A 11 5.24 -3.10 6.69
C GLN A 11 5.28 -3.88 5.37
N ALA A 12 6.23 -3.58 4.49
CA ALA A 12 6.39 -4.25 3.20
C ALA A 12 6.74 -5.72 3.39
N ILE A 13 7.70 -6.01 4.27
CA ILE A 13 8.08 -7.39 4.63
C ILE A 13 6.87 -8.14 5.18
N ALA A 14 6.16 -7.56 6.14
CA ALA A 14 4.98 -8.19 6.74
C ALA A 14 3.88 -8.44 5.70
N PHE A 15 3.64 -7.48 4.79
CA PHE A 15 2.65 -7.59 3.73
C PHE A 15 3.00 -8.66 2.69
N ILE A 16 4.26 -8.75 2.27
CA ILE A 16 4.72 -9.81 1.35
C ILE A 16 4.46 -11.19 1.96
N ASP A 17 4.71 -11.34 3.26
CA ASP A 17 4.57 -12.62 3.95
C ASP A 17 3.10 -12.96 4.28
N SER A 18 2.27 -11.97 4.60
CA SER A 18 0.84 -12.16 4.93
C SER A 18 -0.10 -12.14 3.71
N GLY A 19 0.35 -11.52 2.61
CA GLY A 19 -0.43 -11.27 1.40
C GLY A 19 -1.54 -10.22 1.51
N HIS A 20 -1.75 -9.63 2.69
CA HIS A 20 -2.78 -8.62 2.94
C HIS A 20 -2.40 -7.67 4.08
N PHE A 21 -2.81 -6.41 3.95
CA PHE A 21 -2.58 -5.38 4.95
C PHE A 21 -3.67 -4.30 4.80
N SER A 22 -4.16 -3.77 5.91
CA SER A 22 -5.15 -2.68 5.89
C SER A 22 -4.67 -1.55 6.80
N THR A 23 -4.89 -0.33 6.34
CA THR A 23 -4.64 0.90 7.09
C THR A 23 -5.74 1.91 6.80
N GLU A 24 -5.69 3.05 7.46
CA GLU A 24 -6.65 4.11 7.24
C GLU A 24 -5.99 5.49 7.33
N THR A 25 -6.56 6.44 6.60
CA THR A 25 -6.32 7.86 6.79
C THR A 25 -7.61 8.49 7.32
N ASN A 26 -7.61 9.81 7.56
CA ASN A 26 -8.81 10.52 7.99
C ASN A 26 -9.97 10.36 6.97
N SER A 27 -9.65 10.25 5.68
CA SER A 27 -10.64 10.27 4.61
C SER A 27 -10.83 8.92 3.91
N TYR A 28 -9.93 7.96 4.07
CA TYR A 28 -9.95 6.69 3.34
C TYR A 28 -9.69 5.46 4.23
N TRP A 29 -10.37 4.36 3.93
CA TRP A 29 -9.95 3.01 4.28
C TRP A 29 -9.06 2.47 3.17
N ILE A 30 -7.85 2.02 3.48
CA ILE A 30 -6.89 1.58 2.46
C ILE A 30 -6.60 0.10 2.67
N ASN A 31 -6.90 -0.71 1.67
CA ASN A 31 -6.71 -2.15 1.68
C ASN A 31 -5.65 -2.54 0.64
N PHE A 32 -4.59 -3.18 1.12
CA PHE A 32 -3.54 -3.78 0.32
C PHE A 32 -3.74 -5.29 0.26
N SER A 33 -3.63 -5.88 -0.93
CA SER A 33 -3.70 -7.32 -1.11
C SER A 33 -2.87 -7.78 -2.30
N ILE A 34 -2.34 -9.00 -2.25
CA ILE A 34 -1.76 -9.66 -3.40
C ILE A 34 -2.89 -10.36 -4.17
N LYS A 35 -3.16 -9.92 -5.40
CA LYS A 35 -4.16 -10.54 -6.29
C LYS A 35 -3.61 -10.65 -7.70
N ASN A 36 -3.87 -11.77 -8.38
CA ASN A 36 -3.46 -11.99 -9.77
C ASN A 36 -1.97 -11.69 -10.05
N ASN A 37 -1.09 -12.01 -9.08
CA ASN A 37 0.34 -11.70 -9.15
C ASN A 37 0.66 -10.18 -9.24
N GLN A 38 -0.19 -9.35 -8.64
CA GLN A 38 -0.07 -7.90 -8.53
C GLN A 38 -0.28 -7.46 -7.08
N PHE A 39 0.39 -6.37 -6.69
CA PHE A 39 0.04 -5.62 -5.50
C PHE A 39 -1.16 -4.74 -5.83
N ALA A 40 -2.27 -4.97 -5.13
CA ALA A 40 -3.48 -4.17 -5.25
C ALA A 40 -3.60 -3.25 -4.03
N CYS A 41 -3.81 -1.96 -4.26
CA CYS A 41 -4.16 -0.96 -3.26
C CYS A 41 -5.56 -0.44 -3.59
N ILE A 42 -6.50 -0.58 -2.65
CA ILE A 42 -7.87 -0.12 -2.79
C ILE A 42 -8.15 0.89 -1.68
N ALA A 43 -8.29 2.16 -2.05
CA ALA A 43 -8.68 3.23 -1.15
C ALA A 43 -10.18 3.48 -1.27
N THR A 44 -10.93 3.13 -0.24
CA THR A 44 -12.38 3.38 -0.15
C THR A 44 -12.63 4.65 0.65
N SER A 45 -13.29 5.63 0.06
CA SER A 45 -13.64 6.88 0.74
C SER A 45 -14.52 6.61 1.96
N LYS A 46 -14.24 7.31 3.06
CA LYS A 46 -15.09 7.39 4.26
C LYS A 46 -16.19 8.45 4.11
N LEU A 47 -16.04 9.35 3.15
CA LEU A 47 -16.98 10.42 2.87
C LEU A 47 -18.00 9.94 1.82
N PRO A 48 -19.29 10.25 1.99
CA PRO A 48 -20.38 9.72 1.17
C PRO A 48 -20.31 10.13 -0.31
N ASP A 49 -19.63 11.24 -0.63
CA ASP A 49 -19.58 11.82 -1.99
C ASP A 49 -18.18 11.77 -2.63
N ALA A 50 -17.22 11.04 -2.04
CA ALA A 50 -15.88 10.92 -2.61
C ALA A 50 -15.66 9.54 -3.22
N ASP A 51 -14.98 9.53 -4.36
CA ASP A 51 -14.71 8.32 -5.12
C ASP A 51 -13.77 7.38 -4.38
N SER A 52 -13.96 6.08 -4.63
CA SER A 52 -12.97 5.08 -4.26
C SER A 52 -11.96 4.93 -5.38
N HIS A 53 -10.72 4.71 -5.01
CA HIS A 53 -9.61 4.60 -5.95
C HIS A 53 -8.97 3.22 -5.84
N SER A 54 -8.38 2.75 -6.93
CA SER A 54 -7.68 1.48 -6.96
C SER A 54 -6.45 1.55 -7.84
N THR A 55 -5.32 1.13 -7.28
CA THR A 55 -4.02 1.10 -7.97
C THR A 55 -3.50 -0.34 -7.95
N PHE A 56 -2.91 -0.75 -9.06
CA PHE A 56 -2.35 -2.08 -9.23
C PHE A 56 -0.91 -1.95 -9.71
N ALA A 57 0.02 -2.57 -9.00
CA ALA A 57 1.42 -2.64 -9.37
C ALA A 57 1.82 -4.10 -9.64
N PRO A 58 2.59 -4.39 -10.70
CA PRO A 58 3.14 -5.72 -10.90
C PRO A 58 4.08 -6.09 -9.74
N ILE A 59 4.12 -7.37 -9.34
CA ILE A 59 5.06 -7.85 -8.32
C ILE A 59 6.44 -8.05 -8.97
N PRO A 60 7.49 -7.30 -8.57
CA PRO A 60 8.83 -7.53 -9.08
C PRO A 60 9.37 -8.92 -8.74
N GLU A 61 10.28 -9.45 -9.55
CA GLU A 61 10.85 -10.79 -9.34
C GLU A 61 11.73 -10.91 -8.10
N SER A 62 12.41 -9.83 -7.69
CA SER A 62 13.27 -9.84 -6.50
C SER A 62 12.57 -9.23 -5.29
N ARG A 63 12.80 -9.83 -4.13
CA ARG A 63 12.23 -9.37 -2.85
C ARG A 63 12.63 -7.95 -2.51
N ASP A 64 13.87 -7.56 -2.77
CA ASP A 64 14.33 -6.18 -2.53
C ASP A 64 13.55 -5.17 -3.37
N LYS A 65 13.29 -5.49 -4.65
CA LYS A 65 12.49 -4.62 -5.52
C LYS A 65 11.02 -4.59 -5.10
N GLN A 66 10.47 -5.71 -4.63
CA GLN A 66 9.13 -5.74 -4.05
C GLN A 66 9.04 -4.79 -2.84
N ILE A 67 10.05 -4.78 -1.98
CA ILE A 67 10.11 -3.90 -0.81
C ILE A 67 10.15 -2.43 -1.24
N GLU A 68 11.01 -2.04 -2.19
CA GLU A 68 11.07 -0.65 -2.68
C GLU A 68 9.72 -0.20 -3.30
N GLU A 69 9.12 -1.03 -4.16
CA GLU A 69 7.82 -0.75 -4.77
C GLU A 69 6.73 -0.51 -3.70
N LEU A 70 6.72 -1.34 -2.65
CA LEU A 70 5.75 -1.22 -1.56
C LEU A 70 6.00 0.00 -0.67
N ILE A 71 7.26 0.38 -0.45
CA ILE A 71 7.59 1.61 0.28
C ILE A 71 7.01 2.83 -0.44
N GLU A 72 7.20 2.91 -1.77
CA GLU A 72 6.65 4.01 -2.58
C GLU A 72 5.13 4.02 -2.53
N LEU A 73 4.50 2.86 -2.71
CA LEU A 73 3.05 2.72 -2.67
C LEU A 73 2.47 3.13 -1.30
N PHE A 74 3.10 2.73 -0.20
CA PHE A 74 2.66 3.11 1.15
C PHE A 74 2.84 4.61 1.39
N ALA A 75 3.98 5.19 1.00
CA ALA A 75 4.22 6.61 1.16
C ALA A 75 3.21 7.47 0.38
N GLN A 76 2.87 7.09 -0.85
CA GLN A 76 1.86 7.77 -1.66
C GLN A 76 0.46 7.67 -1.04
N SER A 77 0.12 6.48 -0.54
CA SER A 77 -1.17 6.23 0.11
C SER A 77 -1.40 7.07 1.37
N GLU A 78 -0.33 7.30 2.16
CA GLU A 78 -0.39 8.13 3.37
C GLU A 78 -0.36 9.64 3.04
N ALA A 79 0.34 10.04 1.98
CA ALA A 79 0.36 11.42 1.52
C ALA A 79 -0.99 11.89 0.92
N GLY A 80 -1.97 10.98 0.79
CA GLY A 80 -3.24 11.26 0.13
C GLY A 80 -3.11 11.49 -1.38
N LEU A 81 -1.93 11.20 -1.95
CA LEU A 81 -1.68 11.13 -3.37
C LEU A 81 -2.22 9.77 -3.84
N ILE A 82 -3.52 9.72 -4.05
CA ILE A 82 -4.10 8.55 -4.67
C ILE A 82 -3.89 8.70 -6.18
N LEU A 83 -2.93 7.94 -6.70
CA LEU A 83 -2.58 7.85 -8.13
C LEU A 83 -3.79 7.51 -9.01
#